data_AF-A0A328UI54-F1
#
_entry.id   AF-A0A328UI54-F1
#
_cell.length_a   1.000
_cell.length_b   1.000
_cell.length_c   1.000
_cell.angle_alpha   90.00
_cell.angle_beta   90.00
_cell.angle_gamma   90.00
#
_symmetry.space_group_name_H-M   'P 1'
#
loop_
_entity.id
_entity.type
_entity.pdbx_description
1 polymer ?
#
loop_
_entity_poly.entity_id
_entity_poly.type
_entity_poly.pdbx_seq_one_letter_code
_entity_poly.pdbx_strand_id
1 'polypeptide(L)' 'MDYPSCDLRDPTPLPANPVPTMAYVPYQQYNSVYQPEKGLDQGTIFPELDKPFYGRRGAPR' A
#
# COMPACT_ATOMS: atom_id res chain seq x y z
N MET A 1 -27.41 1.31 10.54
CA MET A 1 -25.99 1.21 10.94
C MET A 1 -25.21 2.03 9.94
N ASP A 2 -24.93 3.28 10.30
CA ASP A 2 -24.05 4.14 9.50
C ASP A 2 -22.62 3.62 9.76
N TYR A 3 -22.17 2.69 8.91
CA TYR A 3 -20.75 2.37 8.89
C TYR A 3 -20.05 3.63 8.41
N PRO A 4 -19.05 4.16 9.12
CA PRO A 4 -18.26 5.25 8.59
C PRO A 4 -17.64 4.74 7.29
N SER A 5 -18.19 5.19 6.17
CA SER A 5 -17.60 4.98 4.86
C SER A 5 -16.23 5.64 4.95
N CYS A 6 -15.18 4.89 4.62
CA CYS A 6 -13.87 5.48 4.39
C CYS A 6 -14.02 6.41 3.19
N ASP A 7 -14.43 7.66 3.46
CA ASP A 7 -14.60 8.70 2.47
C ASP A 7 -13.21 8.96 1.89
N LEU A 8 -12.95 8.28 0.77
CA LEU A 8 -11.65 8.15 0.10
C LEU A 8 -11.35 9.48 -0.60
N ARG A 9 -11.13 10.53 0.18
CA ARG A 9 -10.43 11.70 -0.34
C ARG A 9 -9.04 11.24 -0.67
N ASP A 10 -8.67 11.27 -1.96
CA ASP A 10 -7.29 11.07 -2.38
C ASP A 10 -6.40 12.07 -1.66
N PRO A 11 -5.68 11.67 -0.60
CA PRO A 11 -4.90 12.63 0.14
C PRO A 11 -3.69 12.99 -0.71
N THR A 12 -3.34 14.27 -0.72
CA THR A 12 -2.14 14.72 -1.44
C THR A 12 -0.92 14.00 -0.86
N PRO A 13 0.06 13.58 -1.70
CA PRO A 13 1.24 12.83 -1.24
C PRO A 13 2.05 13.54 -0.14
N LEU A 14 1.94 14.87 -0.07
CA LEU A 14 2.56 15.73 0.93
C LEU A 14 1.51 16.70 1.50
N PRO A 15 1.70 17.19 2.74
CA PRO A 15 0.91 18.30 3.26
C PRO A 15 1.19 19.58 2.46
N ALA A 16 0.25 20.53 2.48
CA ALA A 16 0.38 21.80 1.76
C ALA A 16 1.62 22.62 2.15
N ASN A 17 2.14 22.45 3.38
CA ASN A 17 3.36 23.07 3.86
C ASN A 17 4.27 22.02 4.55
N PRO A 18 5.16 21.35 3.79
CA PRO A 18 6.07 20.36 4.37
C PRO A 18 7.13 21.04 5.24
N VAL A 19 7.38 20.48 6.42
CA VAL A 19 8.36 20.99 7.38
C VAL A 19 9.71 20.32 7.13
N PRO A 20 10.83 21.08 7.11
CA PRO A 20 12.17 20.49 6.97
C PRO A 20 12.43 19.39 8.00
N THR A 21 13.15 18.35 7.60
CA THR A 21 13.57 17.23 8.47
C THR A 21 12.47 16.29 8.98
N MET A 22 11.21 16.51 8.58
CA MET A 22 10.12 15.56 8.85
C MET A 22 10.02 14.49 7.74
N ALA A 23 9.75 13.25 8.14
CA ALA A 23 9.44 12.17 7.21
C ALA A 23 7.93 12.10 6.96
N TYR A 24 7.54 11.96 5.69
CA TYR A 24 6.15 11.81 5.27
C TYR A 24 5.95 10.42 4.68
N VAL A 25 4.94 9.71 5.18
CA VAL A 25 4.53 8.41 4.65
C VAL A 25 3.44 8.66 3.61
N PRO A 26 3.64 8.28 2.33
CA PRO A 26 2.61 8.44 1.33
C PRO A 26 1.43 7.55 1.65
N TYR A 27 0.22 8.08 1.45
CA TYR A 27 -0.99 7.27 1.56
C TYR A 27 -1.10 6.34 0.34
N GLN A 28 -1.42 5.07 0.57
CA GLN A 28 -1.68 4.14 -0.51
C GLN A 28 -3.12 4.30 -1.00
N GLN A 29 -3.28 4.75 -2.25
CA GLN A 29 -4.58 4.85 -2.90
C GLN A 29 -5.10 3.46 -3.27
N TYR A 30 -6.39 3.23 -3.02
CA TYR A 30 -7.06 1.99 -3.38
C TYR A 30 -7.55 2.10 -4.83
N ASN A 31 -6.88 1.43 -5.76
CA ASN A 31 -7.31 1.33 -7.16
C ASN A 31 -8.19 0.09 -7.35
N SER A 32 -7.62 -0.98 -7.91
CA SER A 32 -8.26 -2.28 -8.03
C SER A 32 -7.72 -3.25 -6.98
N VAL A 33 -8.58 -4.15 -6.49
CA VAL A 33 -8.18 -5.19 -5.54
C VAL A 33 -8.52 -6.56 -6.11
N TYR A 34 -7.72 -7.57 -5.76
CA TYR A 34 -8.04 -8.96 -6.03
C TYR A 34 -9.27 -9.42 -5.24
N GLN A 35 -9.91 -10.48 -5.74
CA GLN A 35 -10.85 -11.23 -4.92
C GLN A 35 -10.12 -11.81 -3.68
N PRO A 36 -10.82 -12.00 -2.55
CA PRO A 36 -10.21 -12.42 -1.30
C PRO A 36 -9.35 -13.67 -1.41
N GLU A 37 -9.81 -14.68 -2.15
CA GLU A 37 -9.12 -15.96 -2.34
C GLU A 37 -7.77 -15.75 -3.02
N LYS A 38 -7.75 -14.98 -4.12
CA LYS A 38 -6.51 -14.65 -4.82
C LYS A 38 -5.59 -13.77 -3.96
N GLY A 39 -6.16 -12.81 -3.22
CA GLY A 39 -5.38 -11.95 -2.34
C GLY A 39 -4.69 -12.72 -1.21
N LEU A 40 -5.37 -13.75 -0.67
CA LEU A 40 -4.80 -14.68 0.30
C LEU A 40 -3.63 -15.45 -0.30
N ASP A 41 -3.78 -15.99 -1.52
CA ASP A 41 -2.73 -16.75 -2.20
C ASP A 41 -1.48 -15.90 -2.52
N GLN A 42 -1.65 -14.64 -2.92
CA GLN A 42 -0.53 -13.74 -3.24
C GLN A 42 0.07 -13.06 -2.00
N GLY A 43 -0.59 -13.14 -0.83
CA GLY A 43 -0.19 -12.41 0.38
C GLY A 43 -0.45 -10.90 0.32
N THR A 44 -1.17 -10.43 -0.70
CA THR A 44 -1.63 -9.04 -0.85
C THR A 44 -2.89 -9.00 -1.71
N ILE A 45 -3.89 -8.21 -1.32
CA ILE A 45 -5.06 -7.93 -2.17
C ILE A 45 -4.75 -6.88 -3.24
N PHE A 46 -3.64 -6.17 -3.12
CA PHE A 46 -3.23 -5.06 -3.97
C PHE A 46 -2.36 -5.56 -5.12
N PRO A 47 -2.85 -5.55 -6.38
CA PRO A 47 -2.09 -6.01 -7.53
C PRO A 47 -0.76 -5.29 -7.71
N GLU A 48 -0.70 -4.01 -7.34
CA GLU A 48 0.52 -3.20 -7.42
C GLU A 48 1.60 -3.59 -6.41
N LEU A 49 1.24 -4.33 -5.36
CA LEU A 49 2.17 -4.87 -4.37
C LEU A 49 2.57 -6.32 -4.66
N ASP A 50 1.87 -7.01 -5.56
CA ASP A 50 2.21 -8.35 -6.04
C ASP A 50 3.41 -8.28 -7.00
N LYS A 51 4.60 -8.12 -6.42
CA LYS A 51 5.86 -7.98 -7.15
C LYS A 51 6.72 -9.24 -6.99
N PRO A 52 7.41 -9.68 -8.05
CA PRO A 52 8.30 -10.84 -7.96
C PRO A 52 9.37 -10.62 -6.89
N PHE A 53 9.49 -11.57 -5.97
CA PHE A 53 10.53 -11.54 -4.94
C PHE A 53 11.86 -12.07 -5.51
N TYR A 54 12.75 -11.16 -5.89
CA TYR A 54 14.11 -11.50 -6.36
C TYR A 54 15.11 -11.68 -5.23
N GLY A 55 14.66 -12.09 -4.03
CA GLY A 55 15.47 -12.15 -2.83
C GLY A 55 16.90 -12.60 -3.10
N ARG A 56 17.88 -11.71 -2.90
CA ARG A 56 19.27 -12.15 -2.84
C ARG A 56 19.38 -12.97 -1.57
N ARG A 57 19.62 -14.28 -1.69
CA ARG A 57 20.18 -15.03 -0.56
C ARG A 57 21.42 -14.26 -0.11
N GLY A 58 21.40 -13.70 1.10
CA GLY A 58 22.66 -13.53 1.84
C GLY A 58 23.30 -14.91 1.84
N ALA A 59 24.48 -15.03 1.25
CA ALA A 59 25.09 -16.29 0.81
C ALA A 59 24.87 -17.46 1.81
N PRO A 60 24.54 -18.68 1.32
CA PRO A 60 24.65 -19.87 2.16
C PRO A 60 26.14 -20.19 2.42
N ARG A 61 26.45 -20.63 3.64
CA ARG A 61 27.51 -21.62 3.84
C ARG A 61 26.89 -23.00 3.74
#